data_AF-A0A512BA00-F1
#
_entry.id   AF-A0A512BA00-F1
#
_cell.length_a   1.000
_cell.length_b   1.000
_cell.length_c   1.000
_cell.angle_alpha   90.00
_cell.angle_beta   90.00
_cell.angle_gamma   90.00
#
_symmetry.space_group_name_H-M   'P 1'
#
loop_
_entity.id
_entity.type
_entity.pdbx_description
1 polymer ?
#
loop_
_entity_poly.entity_id
_entity_poly.type
_entity_poly.pdbx_seq_one_letter_code
_entity_poly.pdbx_strand_id
1 'polypeptide(L)'
;MQSLVKQKPTFTWTERMIEGEDLFTVTRIAKSDKILDTYLFNLSKAKETSEIWKAIETVTKAFDKLNMDDDGFIDLIEREELTGFIKYAAETYGLKYEGDVTEEFRLEW
;
A
#
# COMPACT_ATOMS: atom_id res chain seq x y z
N MET A 1 5.78 -14.51 5.65
CA MET A 1 6.45 -13.19 5.76
C MET A 1 7.42 -12.90 4.62
N GLN A 2 8.41 -13.75 4.32
CA GLN A 2 9.33 -13.50 3.17
C GLN A 2 8.62 -13.40 1.80
N SER A 3 7.43 -13.98 1.65
CA SER A 3 6.61 -13.90 0.43
C SER A 3 5.93 -12.54 0.24
N LEU A 4 5.42 -11.91 1.31
CA LEU A 4 4.68 -10.64 1.22
C LEU A 4 5.60 -9.46 0.89
N VAL A 5 6.79 -9.43 1.50
CA VAL A 5 7.76 -8.36 1.24
C VAL A 5 8.11 -8.29 -0.24
N LYS A 6 8.26 -9.44 -0.91
CA LYS A 6 8.59 -9.53 -2.34
C LYS A 6 7.42 -9.23 -3.28
N GLN A 7 6.22 -9.04 -2.76
CA GLN A 7 5.01 -8.71 -3.54
C GLN A 7 4.62 -7.24 -3.40
N LYS A 8 5.43 -6.42 -2.70
CA LYS A 8 5.17 -4.98 -2.60
C LYS A 8 5.15 -4.36 -4.00
N PRO A 9 4.19 -3.47 -4.32
CA PRO A 9 4.13 -2.81 -5.62
C PRO A 9 5.36 -1.94 -5.91
N THR A 10 6.11 -1.53 -4.87
CA THR A 10 7.37 -0.80 -4.99
C THR A 10 8.45 -1.53 -5.80
N PHE A 11 8.39 -2.87 -5.93
CA PHE A 11 9.27 -3.60 -6.84
C PHE A 11 8.96 -3.28 -8.30
N THR A 12 7.70 -3.43 -8.71
CA THR A 12 7.24 -3.07 -10.06
C THR A 12 7.48 -1.60 -10.37
N TRP A 13 7.24 -0.71 -9.40
CA TRP A 13 7.50 0.72 -9.58
C TRP A 13 8.97 1.05 -9.75
N THR A 14 9.86 0.28 -9.09
CA THR A 14 11.31 0.42 -9.30
C THR A 14 11.71 -0.03 -10.70
N GLU A 15 11.11 -1.11 -11.21
CA GLU A 15 11.34 -1.56 -12.59
C GLU A 15 10.88 -0.51 -13.60
N ARG A 16 9.66 0.02 -13.45
CA ARG A 16 9.12 1.12 -14.27
C ARG A 16 10.02 2.36 -14.26
N MET A 17 10.52 2.76 -13.09
CA MET A 17 11.47 3.86 -12.96
C MET A 17 12.76 3.59 -13.75
N ILE A 18 13.31 2.38 -13.68
CA ILE A 18 14.53 1.98 -14.40
C ILE A 18 14.27 1.97 -15.92
N GLU A 19 13.06 1.60 -16.35
CA GLU A 19 12.61 1.62 -17.74
C GLU A 19 12.34 3.04 -18.28
N GLY A 20 12.44 4.07 -17.42
CA GLY A 20 12.36 5.48 -17.81
C GLY A 20 10.99 6.12 -17.57
N GLU A 21 10.14 5.51 -16.73
CA GLU A 21 8.89 6.14 -16.31
C GLU A 21 9.14 7.23 -15.26
N ASP A 22 8.87 8.49 -15.63
CA ASP A 22 9.12 9.68 -14.79
C ASP A 22 8.16 9.84 -13.60
N LEU A 23 7.12 8.99 -13.52
CA LEU A 23 6.15 9.00 -12.44
C LEU A 23 6.80 8.63 -11.09
N PHE A 24 7.73 7.68 -11.10
CA PHE A 24 8.41 7.21 -9.90
C PHE A 24 9.78 7.86 -9.73
N THR A 25 10.09 8.21 -8.49
CA THR A 25 11.43 8.64 -8.09
C THR A 25 11.94 7.76 -6.96
N VAL A 26 13.26 7.70 -6.79
CA VAL A 26 13.88 7.00 -5.66
C VAL A 26 13.27 7.43 -4.33
N THR A 27 12.98 8.72 -4.18
CA THR A 27 12.36 9.28 -2.97
C THR A 27 10.91 8.79 -2.78
N ARG A 28 10.08 8.84 -3.83
CA ARG A 28 8.68 8.36 -3.78
C ARG A 28 8.64 6.87 -3.44
N ILE A 29 9.43 6.06 -4.15
CA ILE A 29 9.53 4.61 -3.92
C ILE A 29 9.96 4.33 -2.48
N ALA A 30 11.00 4.99 -1.96
CA ALA A 30 11.47 4.76 -0.59
C ALA A 30 10.42 5.13 0.48
N LYS A 31 9.67 6.22 0.29
CA LYS A 31 8.58 6.62 1.20
C LYS A 31 7.44 5.58 1.16
N SER A 32 7.02 5.18 -0.03
CA SER A 32 5.99 4.15 -0.22
C SER A 32 6.40 2.82 0.40
N ASP A 33 7.66 2.42 0.21
CA ASP A 33 8.18 1.17 0.75
C ASP A 33 8.16 1.14 2.28
N LYS A 34 8.53 2.25 2.90
CA LYS A 34 8.47 2.43 4.36
C LYS A 34 7.02 2.39 4.90
N ILE A 35 6.07 2.97 4.19
CA ILE A 35 4.65 2.92 4.55
C ILE A 35 4.16 1.46 4.52
N LEU A 36 4.50 0.71 3.47
CA LEU A 36 4.14 -0.71 3.33
C LEU A 36 4.83 -1.60 4.38
N ASP A 37 6.09 -1.35 4.71
CA ASP A 37 6.79 -2.07 5.77
C ASP A 37 6.12 -1.84 7.13
N THR A 38 5.69 -0.61 7.41
CA THR A 38 4.95 -0.26 8.62
C THR A 38 3.61 -0.99 8.67
N TYR A 39 2.92 -1.06 7.53
CA TYR A 39 1.67 -1.81 7.40
C TYR A 39 1.85 -3.30 7.68
N LEU A 40 2.82 -3.95 7.03
CA LEU A 40 3.13 -5.36 7.26
C LEU A 40 3.54 -5.64 8.72
N PHE A 41 4.28 -4.71 9.33
CA PHE A 41 4.62 -4.79 10.75
C PHE A 41 3.35 -4.75 11.62
N ASN A 42 2.43 -3.82 11.37
CA ASN A 42 1.18 -3.72 12.12
C ASN A 42 0.30 -4.96 11.94
N LEU A 43 0.17 -5.49 10.72
CA LEU A 43 -0.52 -6.76 10.47
C LEU A 43 0.09 -7.92 11.27
N SER A 44 1.43 -8.00 11.34
CA SER A 44 2.12 -9.05 12.11
C SER A 44 1.85 -9.01 13.61
N LYS A 45 1.34 -7.88 14.12
CA LYS A 45 0.97 -7.69 15.53
C LYS A 45 -0.52 -7.81 15.79
N ALA A 46 -1.34 -7.78 14.75
CA ALA A 46 -2.78 -7.88 14.86
C ALA A 46 -3.18 -9.27 15.39
N LYS A 47 -4.04 -9.27 16.41
CA LYS A 47 -4.66 -10.45 17.02
C LYS A 47 -6.14 -10.55 16.68
N GLU A 48 -6.75 -9.42 16.34
CA GLU A 48 -8.17 -9.31 16.02
C GLU A 48 -8.41 -8.59 14.69
N THR A 49 -9.55 -8.86 14.06
CA THR A 49 -9.94 -8.26 12.77
C THR A 49 -9.99 -6.72 12.83
N SER A 50 -10.37 -6.15 13.98
CA SER A 50 -10.39 -4.70 14.21
C SER A 50 -9.00 -4.06 14.07
N GLU A 51 -7.94 -4.75 14.51
CA GLU A 51 -6.56 -4.29 14.39
C GLU A 51 -6.06 -4.39 12.95
N ILE A 52 -6.54 -5.37 12.17
CA ILE A 52 -6.29 -5.45 10.72
C ILE A 52 -6.91 -4.26 10.01
N TRP A 53 -8.19 -3.95 10.28
CA TRP A 53 -8.85 -2.76 9.71
C TRP A 53 -8.16 -1.46 10.09
N LYS A 54 -7.70 -1.33 11.35
CA LYS A 54 -6.90 -0.17 11.77
C LYS A 54 -5.57 -0.07 11.02
N ALA A 55 -4.92 -1.19 10.74
CA ALA A 55 -3.71 -1.21 9.91
C ALA A 55 -4.00 -0.76 8.47
N ILE A 56 -5.14 -1.19 7.91
CA ILE A 56 -5.62 -0.78 6.58
C ILE A 56 -5.92 0.72 6.54
N GLU A 57 -6.69 1.25 7.50
CA GLU A 57 -6.96 2.68 7.61
C GLU A 57 -5.66 3.50 7.68
N THR A 58 -4.71 3.05 8.50
CA THR A 58 -3.43 3.74 8.70
C THR A 58 -2.60 3.80 7.42
N VAL A 59 -2.51 2.67 6.68
CA VAL A 59 -1.74 2.61 5.43
C VAL A 59 -2.41 3.44 4.34
N THR A 60 -3.74 3.38 4.22
CA THR A 60 -4.50 4.17 3.24
C THR A 60 -4.29 5.66 3.46
N LYS A 61 -4.48 6.14 4.70
CA LYS A 61 -4.27 7.56 5.04
C LYS A 61 -2.83 8.03 4.85
N ALA A 62 -1.86 7.14 5.06
CA ALA A 62 -0.46 7.45 4.80
C ALA A 62 -0.20 7.64 3.29
N PHE A 63 -0.84 6.84 2.44
CA PHE A 63 -0.77 7.01 0.99
C PHE A 63 -1.56 8.21 0.48
N ASP A 64 -2.75 8.50 1.01
CA ASP A 64 -3.47 9.76 0.74
C ASP A 64 -2.56 10.96 1.00
N LYS A 65 -1.93 10.99 2.18
CA LYS A 65 -1.01 12.05 2.55
C LYS A 65 0.20 12.12 1.63
N LEU A 66 0.82 10.98 1.32
CA LEU A 66 1.97 10.94 0.44
C LEU A 66 1.62 11.41 -0.98
N ASN A 67 0.44 11.04 -1.49
CA ASN A 67 -0.02 11.43 -2.81
C ASN A 67 -0.21 12.96 -2.88
N MET A 68 -0.83 13.55 -1.85
CA MET A 68 -0.99 15.01 -1.75
C MET A 68 0.36 15.75 -1.59
N ASP A 69 1.26 15.23 -0.77
CA ASP A 69 2.54 15.89 -0.46
C ASP A 69 3.54 15.84 -1.66
N ASP A 70 3.43 14.83 -2.54
CA ASP A 70 4.36 14.61 -3.67
C ASP A 70 3.70 14.87 -5.04
N ASP A 71 2.80 15.87 -5.14
CA ASP A 71 2.16 16.37 -6.38
C ASP A 71 1.32 15.33 -7.17
N GLY A 72 0.80 14.30 -6.52
CA GLY A 72 -0.09 13.31 -7.14
C GLY A 72 0.63 12.36 -8.09
N PHE A 73 1.11 11.22 -7.57
CA PHE A 73 1.75 10.17 -8.39
C PHE A 73 0.94 8.86 -8.42
N ILE A 74 -0.16 8.79 -7.66
CA ILE A 74 -1.05 7.65 -7.67
C ILE A 74 -2.29 8.01 -8.47
N ASP A 75 -2.45 7.32 -9.59
CA ASP A 75 -3.64 7.32 -10.43
C ASP A 75 -4.26 5.91 -10.41
N LEU A 76 -5.05 5.56 -11.42
CA LEU A 76 -5.79 4.31 -11.49
C LEU A 76 -4.90 3.06 -11.32
N ILE A 77 -3.76 2.98 -12.02
CA ILE A 77 -2.91 1.77 -12.04
C ILE A 77 -2.26 1.57 -10.67
N GLU A 78 -1.59 2.60 -10.15
CA GLU A 78 -0.90 2.55 -8.87
C GLU A 78 -1.88 2.30 -7.72
N ARG A 79 -3.10 2.83 -7.83
CA ARG A 79 -4.18 2.56 -6.87
C ARG A 79 -4.61 1.10 -6.92
N GLU A 80 -4.84 0.52 -8.10
CA GLU A 80 -5.19 -0.90 -8.22
C GLU A 80 -4.09 -1.80 -7.65
N GLU A 81 -2.83 -1.46 -7.90
CA GLU A 81 -1.68 -2.19 -7.37
C GLU A 81 -1.58 -2.09 -5.84
N LEU A 82 -1.77 -0.89 -5.27
CA LEU A 82 -1.74 -0.69 -3.82
C LEU A 82 -2.92 -1.35 -3.12
N THR A 83 -4.14 -1.17 -3.63
CA THR A 83 -5.35 -1.76 -3.05
C THR A 83 -5.31 -3.28 -3.13
N GLY A 84 -4.84 -3.83 -4.26
CA GLY A 84 -4.62 -5.25 -4.44
C GLY A 84 -3.63 -5.82 -3.43
N PHE A 85 -2.48 -5.14 -3.23
CA PHE A 85 -1.49 -5.56 -2.25
C PHE A 85 -2.00 -5.48 -0.81
N ILE A 86 -2.64 -4.37 -0.42
CA ILE A 86 -3.18 -4.16 0.93
C ILE A 86 -4.22 -5.24 1.24
N LYS A 87 -5.15 -5.48 0.32
CA LYS A 87 -6.15 -6.54 0.46
C LYS A 87 -5.49 -7.90 0.60
N TYR A 88 -4.63 -8.27 -0.34
CA TYR A 88 -3.96 -9.57 -0.33
C TYR A 88 -3.21 -9.81 0.99
N ALA A 89 -2.44 -8.82 1.45
CA ALA A 89 -1.74 -8.90 2.71
C ALA A 89 -2.70 -9.09 3.89
N ALA A 90 -3.77 -8.30 4.01
CA ALA A 90 -4.77 -8.45 5.07
C ALA A 90 -5.44 -9.84 5.06
N GLU A 91 -5.75 -10.38 3.88
CA GLU A 91 -6.31 -11.73 3.72
C GLU A 91 -5.35 -12.81 4.23
N THR A 92 -4.03 -12.67 4.03
CA THR A 92 -3.05 -13.62 4.60
C THR A 92 -3.01 -13.61 6.13
N TYR A 93 -3.53 -12.56 6.77
CA TYR A 93 -3.70 -12.45 8.23
C TYR A 93 -5.12 -12.77 8.69
N GLY A 94 -5.98 -13.28 7.81
CA GLY A 94 -7.30 -13.82 8.15
C GLY A 94 -8.47 -12.87 7.94
N LEU A 95 -8.26 -11.69 7.33
CA LEU A 95 -9.37 -10.85 6.88
C LEU A 95 -10.17 -11.57 5.78
N LYS A 96 -11.49 -11.52 5.86
CA LYS A 96 -12.39 -11.95 4.79
C LYS A 96 -13.26 -10.76 4.40
N TYR A 97 -13.04 -10.21 3.21
CA TYR A 97 -13.78 -9.05 2.73
C TYR A 97 -13.87 -9.08 1.20
N GLU A 98 -15.07 -8.87 0.68
CA GLU A 98 -15.33 -8.71 -0.74
C GLU A 98 -15.38 -7.23 -1.08
N GLY A 99 -14.74 -6.82 -2.17
CA GLY A 99 -14.57 -5.41 -2.53
C GLY A 99 -13.19 -4.84 -2.17
N ASP A 100 -13.11 -3.52 -2.18
CA ASP A 100 -11.91 -2.73 -1.94
C ASP A 100 -11.81 -2.33 -0.47
N VAL A 101 -10.84 -2.92 0.24
CA VAL A 101 -10.64 -2.70 1.68
C VAL A 101 -10.22 -1.28 2.04
N THR A 102 -9.84 -0.46 1.07
CA THR A 102 -9.39 0.90 1.31
C THR A 102 -10.47 1.94 1.03
N GLU A 103 -11.55 1.57 0.32
CA GLU A 103 -12.56 2.50 -0.22
C GLU A 103 -13.15 3.44 0.83
N GLU A 104 -13.46 2.93 2.02
CA GLU A 104 -14.04 3.70 3.12
C GLU A 104 -13.06 4.67 3.81
N PHE A 105 -11.75 4.51 3.58
CA PHE A 105 -10.71 5.32 4.20
C PHE A 105 -10.04 6.32 3.25
N ARG A 106 -10.21 6.15 1.93
CA ARG A 106 -9.62 7.03 0.93
C ARG A 106 -10.32 8.38 0.90
N LEU A 107 -9.55 9.44 0.74
CA LEU A 107 -10.08 10.78 0.53
C LEU A 107 -9.92 11.22 -0.92
N GLU A 108 -8.73 11.09 -1.54
CA GLU A 108 -8.46 11.76 -2.83
C GLU A 108 -7.59 11.02 -3.87
N TRP A 109 -7.15 9.78 -3.65
CA TRP A 109 -6.31 9.03 -4.59
C TRP A 109 -7.05 7.92 -5.34
#